data_AF-A0A816A3Q9-F1
#
_entry.id   AF-A0A816A3Q9-F1
#
_cell.length_a   1.000
_cell.length_b   1.000
_cell.length_c   1.000
_cell.angle_alpha   90.00
_cell.angle_beta   90.00
_cell.angle_gamma   90.00
#
_symmetry.space_group_name_H-M   'P 1'
#
loop_
_entity.id
_entity.type
_entity.pdbx_description
1 polymer ?
#
loop_
_entity_poly.entity_id
_entity_poly.type
_entity_poly.pdbx_seq_one_letter_code
_entity_poly.pdbx_strand_id
1 'polypeptide(L)'
;MLVGFTVVNSVCQAQSGFYAEFFPFFTTGYYFFSIVLIIFFGFGTSYNIRSQRRKVRAIRVMENRQIRGDTQLLLLLFVHVICYISLALPYHISLVIGATYPTLLVNPKFQFIQNLTIILLYLSQAINFYAFTLTANLYRKELFNLLRKVKTKYWDRQPVVHFGQNTVY
;
A
#
# COMPACT_ATOMS: atom_id res chain seq x y z
N MET A 1 10.02 -17.28 -16.80
CA MET A 1 11.26 -16.48 -16.83
C MET A 1 12.19 -17.17 -17.81
N LEU A 2 12.26 -16.69 -19.07
CA LEU A 2 13.19 -17.20 -20.08
C LEU A 2 14.11 -16.05 -20.44
N VAL A 3 15.27 -16.00 -19.78
CA VAL A 3 16.35 -15.09 -20.16
C VAL A 3 17.07 -15.77 -21.32
N GLY A 4 16.96 -15.20 -22.52
CA GLY A 4 17.73 -15.64 -23.67
C GLY A 4 19.14 -15.08 -23.58
N PHE A 5 20.15 -15.92 -23.79
CA PHE A 5 21.53 -15.46 -23.91
C PHE A 5 21.92 -15.51 -25.39
N THR A 6 22.46 -14.41 -25.90
CA THR A 6 23.03 -14.36 -27.24
C THR A 6 24.51 -14.00 -27.13
N VAL A 7 25.35 -14.68 -27.91
CA VAL A 7 26.78 -14.40 -27.94
C VAL A 7 27.03 -13.48 -29.13
N VAL A 8 27.42 -12.23 -28.86
CA VAL A 8 27.79 -11.25 -29.88
C VAL A 8 29.23 -10.84 -29.62
N ASN A 9 30.11 -10.97 -30.61
CA ASN A 9 31.53 -10.62 -30.51
C ASN A 9 32.22 -11.22 -29.27
N SER A 10 32.05 -12.52 -29.00
CA SER A 10 32.62 -13.24 -27.85
C SER A 10 32.20 -12.74 -26.46
N VAL A 11 31.22 -11.84 -26.36
CA VAL A 11 30.62 -11.40 -25.10
C VAL A 11 29.20 -11.95 -25.01
N CYS A 12 28.89 -12.58 -23.87
CA CYS A 12 27.54 -13.07 -23.59
C CYS A 12 26.65 -11.88 -23.20
N GLN A 13 25.70 -11.52 -24.06
CA GLN A 13 24.72 -10.48 -23.77
C GLN A 13 23.38 -11.13 -23.44
N ALA A 14 22.83 -10.77 -22.27
CA ALA A 14 21.48 -11.13 -21.91
C ALA A 14 20.53 -10.36 -22.85
N GLN A 15 19.82 -11.08 -23.71
CA GLN A 15 18.82 -10.48 -24.56
C GLN A 15 17.55 -10.28 -23.73
N SER A 16 17.08 -9.03 -23.63
CA SER A 16 15.79 -8.73 -23.02
C SER A 16 14.70 -9.42 -23.82
N GLY A 17 14.10 -10.47 -23.25
CA GLY A 17 12.96 -11.14 -23.88
C GLY A 17 11.75 -10.20 -23.97
N PHE A 18 10.80 -10.52 -24.86
CA PHE A 18 9.54 -9.78 -25.06
C PHE A 18 8.83 -9.40 -23.74
N TYR A 19 8.92 -10.24 -22.72
CA TYR A 19 8.37 -9.98 -21.40
C TYR A 19 8.96 -8.76 -20.68
N ALA A 20 10.26 -8.47 -20.86
CA ALA A 20 10.93 -7.34 -20.23
C ALA A 20 10.42 -6.00 -20.76
N GLU A 21 10.03 -5.95 -22.03
CA GLU A 21 9.42 -4.77 -22.67
C GLU A 21 7.93 -4.66 -22.35
N PHE A 22 7.19 -5.77 -22.37
CA PHE A 22 5.75 -5.78 -22.14
C PHE A 22 5.33 -5.51 -20.69
N PHE A 23 6.08 -6.07 -19.73
CA PHE A 23 5.78 -5.95 -18.29
C PHE A 23 5.64 -4.49 -17.80
N PRO A 24 6.53 -3.56 -18.19
CA PRO A 24 6.39 -2.13 -17.94
C PRO A 24 5.03 -1.52 -18.31
N PHE A 25 4.56 -1.78 -19.52
CA PHE A 25 3.31 -1.23 -20.02
C PHE A 25 2.12 -1.89 -19.33
N PHE A 26 2.18 -3.21 -19.15
CA PHE A 26 1.12 -3.96 -18.47
C PHE A 26 0.94 -3.51 -17.01
N THR A 27 2.03 -3.42 -16.25
CA THR A 27 1.97 -2.98 -14.84
C THR A 27 1.49 -1.55 -14.70
N THR A 28 1.94 -0.65 -15.59
CA THR A 28 1.49 0.75 -15.61
C THR A 28 0.02 0.86 -16.00
N GLY A 29 -0.45 0.07 -16.98
CA GLY A 29 -1.85 0.01 -17.38
C GLY A 29 -2.77 -0.53 -16.27
N TYR A 30 -2.36 -1.63 -15.63
CA TYR A 30 -3.08 -2.19 -14.47
C TYR A 30 -3.20 -1.18 -13.33
N TYR A 31 -2.13 -0.42 -13.08
CA TYR A 31 -2.10 0.63 -12.08
C TYR A 31 -3.06 1.77 -12.40
N PHE A 32 -3.02 2.28 -13.64
CA PHE A 32 -3.93 3.33 -14.08
C PHE A 32 -5.39 2.90 -13.98
N PHE A 33 -5.69 1.67 -14.43
CA PHE A 33 -7.02 1.09 -14.31
C PHE A 33 -7.49 1.00 -12.85
N SER A 34 -6.61 0.58 -11.93
CA SER A 34 -6.91 0.53 -10.50
C SER A 34 -7.26 1.91 -9.93
N ILE A 35 -6.53 2.95 -10.31
CA ILE A 35 -6.86 4.33 -9.89
C ILE A 35 -8.23 4.76 -10.42
N VAL A 36 -8.52 4.51 -11.69
CA VAL A 36 -9.81 4.86 -12.30
C VAL A 36 -10.95 4.17 -11.57
N LEU A 37 -10.80 2.88 -11.24
CA LEU A 37 -11.79 2.15 -10.45
C LEU A 37 -11.97 2.78 -9.06
N ILE A 38 -10.89 3.07 -8.35
CA ILE A 38 -10.98 3.67 -7.00
C ILE A 38 -11.68 5.04 -7.05
N ILE A 39 -11.37 5.86 -8.06
CA ILE A 39 -12.04 7.15 -8.27
C ILE A 39 -13.53 6.94 -8.54
N PHE A 40 -13.88 6.02 -9.44
CA PHE A 40 -15.28 5.71 -9.76
C PHE A 40 -16.06 5.23 -8.52
N PHE A 41 -15.49 4.31 -7.74
CA PHE A 41 -16.06 3.85 -6.48
C PHE A 41 -16.17 4.97 -5.44
N GLY A 42 -15.16 5.83 -5.34
CA GLY A 42 -15.17 6.99 -4.43
C GLY A 42 -16.28 7.99 -4.78
N PHE A 43 -16.47 8.29 -6.07
CA PHE A 43 -17.56 9.14 -6.56
C PHE A 43 -18.92 8.50 -6.34
N GLY A 44 -19.08 7.21 -6.67
CA GLY A 44 -20.34 6.47 -6.45
C GLY A 44 -20.74 6.42 -4.98
N THR A 45 -19.78 6.14 -4.09
CA THR A 45 -19.99 6.14 -2.64
C THR A 45 -20.40 7.53 -2.15
N SER A 46 -19.71 8.57 -2.60
CA SER A 46 -20.03 9.96 -2.25
C SER A 46 -21.42 10.38 -2.71
N TYR A 47 -21.83 9.96 -3.92
CA TYR A 47 -23.17 10.22 -4.45
C TYR A 47 -24.24 9.51 -3.64
N ASN A 48 -24.02 8.23 -3.29
CA ASN A 48 -24.97 7.45 -2.51
C ASN A 48 -25.14 8.01 -1.09
N ILE A 49 -24.03 8.40 -0.42
CA ILE A 49 -24.07 9.06 0.89
C ILE A 49 -24.87 10.37 0.83
N ARG A 50 -24.67 11.19 -0.22
CA ARG A 50 -25.45 12.44 -0.41
C ARG A 50 -26.93 12.15 -0.62
N SER A 51 -27.27 11.10 -1.36
CA SER A 51 -28.65 10.67 -1.60
C SER A 51 -29.33 10.19 -0.31
N GLN A 52 -28.65 9.36 0.48
CA GLN A 52 -29.16 8.91 1.79
C GLN A 52 -29.37 10.07 2.77
N ARG A 53 -28.43 11.03 2.83
CA ARG A 53 -28.58 12.24 3.68
C ARG A 53 -29.84 13.05 3.37
N ARG A 54 -30.36 13.00 2.13
CA ARG A 54 -31.60 13.70 1.76
C ARG A 54 -32.85 12.96 2.24
N LYS A 55 -32.82 11.63 2.32
CA LYS A 55 -33.97 10.79 2.67
C LYS A 55 -34.15 10.60 4.19
N VAL A 56 -33.08 10.55 4.97
CA VAL A 56 -33.14 10.13 6.40
C VAL A 56 -33.17 11.30 7.39
N ARG A 57 -33.76 12.44 7.02
CA ARG A 57 -33.77 13.64 7.86
C ARG A 57 -34.47 13.46 9.22
N ALA A 58 -35.22 12.36 9.42
CA ALA A 58 -36.06 12.10 10.59
C ALA A 58 -35.47 11.14 11.65
N ILE A 59 -34.43 10.32 11.37
CA ILE A 59 -33.93 9.28 12.31
C ILE A 59 -32.52 9.68 12.83
N ARG A 60 -32.43 10.78 13.57
CA ARG A 60 -31.20 11.61 13.61
C ARG A 60 -30.14 11.30 14.67
N VAL A 61 -30.33 10.40 15.64
CA VAL A 61 -29.42 10.39 16.82
C VAL A 61 -28.38 9.26 16.81
N MET A 62 -28.74 8.02 16.47
CA MET A 62 -27.76 6.92 16.41
C MET A 62 -26.95 6.89 15.11
N GLU A 63 -27.52 7.31 13.98
CA GLU A 63 -26.87 7.24 12.66
C GLU A 63 -25.72 8.27 12.51
N ASN A 64 -25.76 9.38 13.26
CA ASN A 64 -24.77 10.46 13.18
C ASN A 64 -23.35 10.05 13.60
N ARG A 65 -23.19 9.04 14.48
CA ARG A 65 -21.86 8.51 14.82
C ARG A 65 -21.28 7.67 13.70
N GLN A 66 -22.11 6.86 13.04
CA GLN A 66 -21.69 5.99 11.94
C GLN A 66 -21.32 6.80 10.69
N ILE A 67 -22.15 7.79 10.34
CA ILE A 67 -21.91 8.69 9.19
C ILE A 67 -20.59 9.47 9.33
N ARG A 68 -20.21 9.86 10.55
CA ARG A 68 -18.91 10.52 10.81
C ARG A 68 -17.73 9.57 10.55
N GLY A 69 -17.86 8.30 10.93
CA GLY A 69 -16.86 7.27 10.66
C GLY A 69 -16.66 7.05 9.15
N ASP A 70 -17.76 6.91 8.41
CA ASP A 70 -17.72 6.68 6.96
C ASP A 70 -17.09 7.86 6.20
N THR A 71 -17.41 9.09 6.62
CA THR A 71 -16.82 10.29 6.02
C THR A 71 -15.32 10.37 6.28
N GLN A 72 -14.87 10.01 7.49
CA GLN A 72 -13.44 9.94 7.83
C GLN A 72 -12.71 8.86 7.04
N LEU A 73 -13.33 7.68 6.89
CA LEU A 73 -12.80 6.57 6.09
C LEU A 73 -12.64 6.99 4.61
N LEU A 74 -13.65 7.67 4.05
CA LEU A 74 -13.61 8.12 2.66
C LEU A 74 -12.55 9.21 2.44
N LEU A 75 -12.40 10.15 3.39
CA LEU A 75 -11.34 11.15 3.34
C LEU A 75 -9.95 10.51 3.44
N LEU A 76 -9.79 9.50 4.29
CA LEU A 76 -8.56 8.73 4.41
C LEU A 76 -8.21 7.99 3.12
N LEU A 77 -9.20 7.33 2.50
CA LEU A 77 -9.03 6.67 1.21
C LEU A 77 -8.59 7.68 0.14
N PHE A 78 -9.18 8.88 0.14
CA PHE A 78 -8.83 9.94 -0.81
C PHE A 78 -7.40 10.44 -0.62
N VAL A 79 -7.01 10.72 0.63
CA VAL A 79 -5.62 11.12 0.97
C VAL A 79 -4.64 10.02 0.57
N HIS A 80 -4.98 8.76 0.86
CA HIS A 80 -4.18 7.60 0.48
C HIS A 80 -3.96 7.54 -1.04
N VAL A 81 -5.03 7.68 -1.84
CA VAL A 81 -4.95 7.69 -3.30
C VAL A 81 -4.07 8.84 -3.80
N ILE A 82 -4.21 10.04 -3.25
CA ILE A 82 -3.38 11.19 -3.63
C ILE A 82 -1.90 10.93 -3.32
N CYS A 83 -1.58 10.51 -2.10
CA CYS A 83 -0.21 10.20 -1.68
C CYS A 83 0.39 9.07 -2.53
N TYR A 84 -0.41 8.06 -2.83
CA TYR A 84 0.01 6.94 -3.65
C TYR A 84 0.30 7.37 -5.08
N ILE A 85 -0.58 8.17 -5.70
CA ILE A 85 -0.34 8.75 -7.03
C ILE A 85 0.93 9.60 -7.04
N SER A 86 1.11 10.51 -6.07
CA SER A 86 2.26 11.42 -6.09
C SER A 86 3.60 10.69 -5.90
N LEU A 87 3.63 9.61 -5.12
CA LEU A 87 4.85 8.87 -4.80
C LEU A 87 5.14 7.70 -5.74
N ALA A 88 4.12 7.01 -6.27
CA ALA A 88 4.29 5.86 -7.16
C ALA A 88 4.36 6.25 -8.64
N LEU A 89 3.77 7.38 -9.05
CA LEU A 89 3.81 7.82 -10.44
C LEU A 89 5.24 8.01 -10.98
N PRO A 90 6.21 8.62 -10.25
CA PRO A 90 7.58 8.74 -10.72
C PRO A 90 8.23 7.39 -11.05
N TYR A 91 7.93 6.36 -10.25
CA TYR A 91 8.43 5.00 -10.49
C TYR A 91 7.88 4.44 -11.79
N HIS A 92 6.56 4.49 -12.01
CA HIS A 92 5.94 4.01 -13.25
C HIS A 92 6.44 4.76 -14.49
N ILE A 93 6.62 6.08 -14.39
CA ILE A 93 7.23 6.89 -15.46
C ILE A 93 8.65 6.41 -15.77
N SER A 94 9.49 6.23 -14.74
CA SER A 94 10.86 5.73 -14.92
C SER A 94 10.90 4.36 -15.58
N LEU A 95 9.93 3.51 -15.26
CA LEU A 95 9.84 2.14 -15.75
C LEU A 95 9.44 2.10 -17.24
N VAL A 96 8.49 2.94 -17.66
CA VAL A 96 8.12 3.11 -19.08
C VAL A 96 9.25 3.75 -19.88
N ILE A 97 9.97 4.74 -19.32
CA ILE A 97 11.13 5.35 -19.97
C ILE A 97 12.24 4.32 -20.16
N GLY A 98 12.54 3.52 -19.14
CA GLY A 98 13.56 2.47 -19.22
C GLY A 98 13.22 1.37 -20.23
N ALA A 99 11.93 1.07 -20.40
CA ALA A 99 11.45 0.13 -21.42
C ALA A 99 11.57 0.70 -22.84
N THR A 100 11.21 1.97 -23.03
CA THR A 100 11.26 2.64 -24.34
C THR A 100 12.69 2.95 -24.79
N TYR A 101 13.56 3.31 -23.83
CA TYR A 101 14.94 3.74 -24.09
C TYR A 101 15.93 2.91 -23.27
N PRO A 102 16.20 1.64 -23.67
CA PRO A 102 17.03 0.74 -22.88
C PRO A 102 18.48 1.22 -22.74
N THR A 103 18.97 2.08 -23.61
CA THR A 103 20.29 2.72 -23.49
C THR A 103 20.42 3.59 -22.24
N LEU A 104 19.31 4.10 -21.70
CA LEU A 104 19.31 4.86 -20.44
C LEU A 104 19.55 3.97 -19.22
N LEU A 105 19.26 2.67 -19.28
CA LEU A 105 19.48 1.75 -18.15
C LEU A 105 20.95 1.61 -17.77
N VAL A 106 21.86 1.85 -18.72
CA VAL A 106 23.32 1.83 -18.50
C VAL A 106 23.83 3.16 -17.92
N ASN A 107 23.01 4.22 -17.96
CA ASN A 107 23.41 5.53 -17.48
C ASN A 107 23.32 5.59 -15.95
N PRO A 108 24.41 5.88 -15.23
CA PRO A 108 24.42 5.90 -13.77
C PRO A 108 23.48 6.95 -13.17
N LYS A 109 23.25 8.08 -13.88
CA LYS A 109 22.30 9.12 -13.43
C LYS A 109 20.87 8.61 -13.45
N PHE A 110 20.52 7.85 -14.49
CA PHE A 110 19.18 7.26 -14.62
C PHE A 110 18.96 6.17 -13.55
N GLN A 111 19.95 5.30 -13.32
CA GLN A 111 19.90 4.31 -12.25
C GLN A 111 19.71 4.94 -10.86
N PHE A 112 20.39 6.05 -10.58
CA PHE A 112 20.19 6.80 -9.34
C PHE A 112 18.76 7.30 -9.18
N ILE A 113 18.18 7.91 -10.22
CA ILE A 113 16.79 8.37 -10.22
C ILE A 113 15.84 7.18 -10.02
N GLN A 114 16.07 6.08 -10.73
CA GLN A 114 15.24 4.88 -10.63
C GLN A 114 15.25 4.32 -9.20
N ASN A 115 16.43 4.19 -8.58
CA ASN A 115 16.55 3.77 -7.17
C ASN A 115 15.82 4.72 -6.22
N LEU A 116 15.91 6.03 -6.44
CA LEU A 116 15.19 7.01 -5.65
C LEU A 116 13.67 6.86 -5.78
N THR A 117 13.16 6.62 -6.99
CA THR A 117 11.71 6.39 -7.20
C THR A 117 11.24 5.07 -6.57
N ILE A 118 12.08 4.03 -6.52
CA ILE A 118 11.78 2.78 -5.80
C ILE A 118 11.66 3.05 -4.30
N ILE A 119 12.55 3.85 -3.72
CA ILE A 119 12.47 4.24 -2.31
C ILE A 119 11.17 5.02 -2.04
N LEU A 120 10.81 5.96 -2.92
CA LEU A 120 9.53 6.70 -2.82
C LEU A 120 8.32 5.77 -2.88
N LEU A 121 8.35 4.75 -3.75
CA LEU A 121 7.30 3.74 -3.83
C LEU A 121 7.16 2.97 -2.51
N TYR A 122 8.26 2.52 -1.91
CA TYR A 122 8.21 1.83 -0.61
C TYR A 122 7.76 2.75 0.53
N LEU A 123 8.20 4.01 0.52
CA LEU A 123 7.73 5.02 1.48
C LEU A 123 6.23 5.24 1.36
N SER A 124 5.66 5.23 0.13
CA SER A 124 4.21 5.34 -0.06
C SER A 124 3.46 4.24 0.68
N GLN A 125 3.97 3.00 0.67
CA GLN A 125 3.36 1.87 1.37
C GLN A 125 3.46 2.02 2.88
N ALA A 126 4.61 2.48 3.39
CA ALA A 126 4.79 2.75 4.81
C ALA A 126 3.87 3.87 5.31
N ILE A 127 3.75 4.97 4.55
CA ILE A 127 2.88 6.11 4.90
C ILE A 127 1.43 5.66 5.08
N ASN A 128 0.95 4.70 4.29
CA ASN A 128 -0.42 4.21 4.42
C ASN A 128 -0.67 3.61 5.80
N PHE A 129 0.24 2.76 6.27
CA PHE A 129 0.14 2.17 7.61
C PHE A 129 0.06 3.26 8.70
N TYR A 130 0.92 4.28 8.62
CA TYR A 130 0.89 5.40 9.56
C TYR A 130 -0.37 6.26 9.42
N ALA A 131 -0.84 6.51 8.20
CA ALA A 131 -2.05 7.29 7.94
C ALA A 131 -3.29 6.59 8.51
N PHE A 132 -3.42 5.26 8.32
CA PHE A 132 -4.50 4.47 8.92
C PHE A 132 -4.43 4.49 10.45
N THR A 133 -3.24 4.29 11.01
CA THR A 133 -3.02 4.28 12.46
C THR A 133 -3.29 5.66 13.08
N LEU A 134 -2.91 6.75 12.41
CA LEU A 134 -3.04 8.10 12.93
C LEU A 134 -4.44 8.70 12.72
N THR A 135 -5.13 8.40 11.63
CA THR A 135 -6.37 9.12 11.29
C THR A 135 -7.61 8.46 11.86
N ALA A 136 -7.66 7.13 11.86
CA ALA A 136 -8.86 6.41 12.26
C ALA A 136 -8.83 6.07 13.76
N ASN A 137 -9.55 6.86 14.57
CA ASN A 137 -9.75 6.58 16.00
C ASN A 137 -10.33 5.17 16.25
N LEU A 138 -11.12 4.65 15.30
CA LEU A 138 -11.62 3.28 15.32
C LEU A 138 -10.45 2.27 15.25
N TYR A 139 -9.53 2.47 14.30
CA TYR A 139 -8.35 1.63 14.11
C TYR A 139 -7.43 1.66 15.33
N ARG A 140 -7.21 2.84 15.92
CA ARG A 140 -6.43 2.95 17.16
C ARG A 140 -7.03 2.10 18.27
N LYS A 141 -8.34 2.19 18.48
CA LYS A 141 -9.04 1.41 19.51
C LYS A 141 -8.91 -0.09 19.26
N GLU A 142 -9.09 -0.54 18.03
CA GLU A 142 -8.91 -1.96 17.69
C GLU A 142 -7.47 -2.43 17.86
N LEU A 143 -6.49 -1.64 17.41
CA LEU A 143 -5.07 -1.96 17.56
C LEU A 143 -4.68 -2.09 19.04
N PHE A 144 -5.11 -1.15 19.89
CA PHE A 144 -4.89 -1.24 21.34
C PHE A 144 -5.59 -2.47 21.95
N ASN A 145 -6.79 -2.81 21.49
CA ASN A 145 -7.49 -4.01 21.95
C ASN A 145 -6.75 -5.30 21.54
N LEU A 146 -6.23 -5.37 20.31
CA LEU A 146 -5.44 -6.50 19.83
C LEU A 146 -4.13 -6.62 20.61
N LEU A 147 -3.40 -5.52 20.80
CA LEU A 147 -2.18 -5.49 21.60
C LEU A 147 -2.42 -5.92 23.04
N ARG A 148 -3.53 -5.47 23.65
CA ARG A 148 -3.92 -5.90 25.00
C ARG A 148 -4.18 -7.41 25.04
N LYS A 149 -4.91 -7.97 24.06
CA LYS A 149 -5.18 -9.42 23.95
C LYS A 149 -3.90 -10.25 23.74
N VAL A 150 -2.99 -9.78 22.89
CA VAL A 150 -1.70 -10.45 22.66
C VAL A 150 -0.86 -10.43 23.92
N LYS A 151 -0.80 -9.28 24.61
CA LYS A 151 -0.09 -9.15 25.89
C LYS A 151 -0.62 -10.12 26.94
N THR A 152 -1.94 -10.23 27.10
CA THR A 152 -2.54 -11.19 28.06
C THR A 152 -2.23 -12.63 27.67
N LYS A 153 -2.42 -12.99 26.39
CA LYS A 153 -2.16 -14.35 25.90
C LYS A 153 -0.70 -14.79 26.02
N TYR A 154 0.25 -13.86 25.86
CA TYR A 154 1.68 -14.15 26.06
C TYR A 154 2.04 -14.24 27.55
N TRP A 155 1.42 -13.44 28.40
CA TRP A 155 1.68 -13.43 29.83
C TRP A 155 1.11 -14.68 30.54
N ASP A 156 -0.08 -15.14 30.14
CA ASP A 156 -0.73 -16.33 30.70
C ASP A 156 -0.08 -17.66 30.24
N ARG A 157 0.78 -17.62 29.22
CA ARG A 157 1.49 -18.81 28.70
C ARG A 157 2.93 -18.94 29.21
N GLN A 158 3.40 -18.05 30.09
CA GLN A 158 4.65 -18.34 30.77
C GLN A 158 4.41 -19.49 31.75
N PRO A 159 5.10 -20.64 31.60
CA PRO A 159 5.01 -21.69 32.60
C PRO A 159 5.46 -21.09 33.92
N VAL A 160 4.62 -21.19 34.95
CA VAL A 160 5.02 -20.88 36.32
C VAL A 160 6.16 -21.85 36.62
N VAL A 161 7.39 -21.37 36.51
CA VAL A 161 8.57 -22.11 36.95
C VAL A 161 8.45 -22.15 38.46
N HIS A 162 7.80 -23.19 38.97
CA HIS A 162 7.83 -23.52 40.38
C HIS A 162 9.29 -23.81 40.72
N PHE A 163 9.99 -22.79 41.21
CA PHE A 163 11.26 -22.96 41.89
C PHE A 163 10.97 -23.82 43.13
N GLY A 164 11.18 -25.13 42.97
CA GLY A 164 11.12 -26.08 44.06
C GLY A 164 12.06 -25.61 45.15
N GLN A 165 11.49 -25.18 46.28
CA GLN A 165 12.20 -25.09 47.54
C GLN A 165 12.55 -26.51 47.95
N ASN A 166 13.76 -26.95 47.60
CA ASN A 166 14.38 -28.10 48.24
C ASN A 166 14.73 -27.70 49.68
N THR A 167 13.79 -27.90 50.61
CA THR A 167 14.10 -27.97 52.03
C THR A 167 14.79 -29.30 52.29
N VAL A 168 16.13 -29.24 52.35
CA VAL A 168 16.96 -30.31 52.89
C VAL A 168 16.74 -30.32 54.41
N TYR A 169 16.23 -31.44 54.90
CA TYR A 169 16.18 -31.79 56.32
C TYR A 169 17.51 -32.38 56.77
#